data_AF-A0A3B4A8T5-F1
#
_entry.id   AF-A0A3B4A8T5-F1
#
_cell.length_a   1.000
_cell.length_b   1.000
_cell.length_c   1.000
_cell.angle_alpha   90.00
_cell.angle_beta   90.00
_cell.angle_gamma   90.00
#
_symmetry.space_group_name_H-M   'P 1'
#
loop_
_entity.id
_entity.type
_entity.pdbx_description
1 polymer ?
#
loop_
_entity_poly.entity_id
_entity_poly.type
_entity_poly.pdbx_seq_one_letter_code
_entity_poly.pdbx_strand_id
1 'polypeptide(L)'
;MGASDGREGESPVRKVKVQTFVIDKYPVTNADFREFVRAKKYKTEAETIGWSFVFEDFVPEVTRSKITERIKGTFPDNDTAEDGFHGASPVTAFPPQNSYGLYDMLGNTWEWTSTPFPESQKMFVLRGASWIDTEDGSANHKARITTRMGNTPDSASDNLSFRCAASINNKKDKTHNRSEL
;
A
#
# COMPACT_ATOMS: atom_id res chain seq x y z
N MET A 1 -13.43 -9.49 10.28
CA MET A 1 -12.66 -8.33 9.77
C MET A 1 -12.69 -7.25 10.83
N GLY A 2 -11.57 -6.58 11.07
CA GLY A 2 -11.43 -5.62 12.16
C GLY A 2 -10.92 -6.26 13.46
N ALA A 3 -10.63 -5.42 14.45
CA ALA A 3 -10.12 -5.78 15.77
C ALA A 3 -10.96 -5.07 16.86
N SER A 4 -11.20 -5.72 17.99
CA SER A 4 -11.98 -5.15 19.10
C SER A 4 -11.23 -4.02 19.81
N ASP A 5 -9.90 -4.15 19.91
CA ASP A 5 -8.95 -3.14 20.35
C ASP A 5 -8.46 -2.26 19.18
N GLY A 6 -9.26 -2.21 18.11
CA GLY A 6 -9.06 -1.39 16.92
C GLY A 6 -9.07 0.11 17.22
N ARG A 7 -8.20 0.90 16.57
CA ARG A 7 -8.44 2.34 16.40
C ARG A 7 -9.66 2.57 15.50
N GLU A 8 -10.00 3.82 15.25
CA GLU A 8 -11.14 4.18 14.40
C GLU A 8 -11.07 3.53 13.00
N GLY A 9 -12.16 2.85 12.63
CA GLY A 9 -12.29 2.09 11.39
C GLY A 9 -11.66 0.68 11.41
N GLU A 10 -10.82 0.36 12.40
CA GLU A 10 -10.41 -1.03 12.69
C GLU A 10 -11.43 -1.75 13.58
N SER A 11 -12.09 -1.02 14.47
CA SER A 11 -13.18 -1.49 15.32
C SER A 11 -14.55 -1.01 14.77
N PRO A 12 -15.67 -1.72 15.04
CA PRO A 12 -15.75 -3.03 15.67
C PRO A 12 -15.44 -4.18 14.71
N VAL A 13 -15.23 -5.37 15.28
CA VAL A 13 -15.17 -6.63 14.53
C VAL A 13 -16.49 -6.86 13.81
N ARG A 14 -16.41 -7.15 12.51
CA ARG A 14 -17.57 -7.47 11.66
C ARG A 14 -17.35 -8.69 10.79
N LYS A 15 -18.43 -9.42 10.51
CA LYS A 15 -18.44 -10.52 9.53
C LYS A 15 -18.44 -9.93 8.11
N VAL A 16 -17.58 -10.44 7.26
CA VAL A 16 -17.46 -10.02 5.86
C VAL A 16 -17.35 -11.28 5.01
N LYS A 17 -18.09 -11.32 3.91
CA LYS A 17 -17.98 -12.36 2.89
C LYS A 17 -17.29 -11.74 1.66
N VAL A 18 -16.23 -12.38 1.20
CA VAL A 18 -15.54 -12.02 -0.05
C VAL A 18 -15.86 -13.09 -1.10
N GLN A 19 -16.00 -12.68 -2.36
CA GLN A 19 -16.08 -13.62 -3.48
C GLN A 19 -14.71 -14.26 -3.72
N THR A 20 -14.63 -15.29 -4.55
CA THR A 20 -13.33 -15.83 -4.97
C THR A 20 -12.62 -14.84 -5.91
N PHE A 21 -11.36 -14.55 -5.63
CA PHE A 21 -10.53 -13.62 -6.40
C PHE A 21 -9.07 -14.11 -6.39
N VAL A 22 -8.26 -13.56 -7.28
CA VAL A 22 -6.80 -13.67 -7.25
C VAL A 22 -6.20 -12.35 -6.79
N ILE A 23 -5.05 -12.41 -6.14
CA ILE A 23 -4.29 -11.25 -5.66
C ILE A 23 -2.81 -11.50 -5.93
N ASP A 24 -2.09 -10.44 -6.25
CA ASP A 24 -0.67 -10.51 -6.48
C ASP A 24 0.07 -10.95 -5.21
N LYS A 25 1.06 -11.81 -5.43
CA LYS A 25 1.90 -12.35 -4.36
C LYS A 25 2.79 -11.29 -3.71
N TYR A 26 3.19 -10.29 -4.50
CA TYR A 26 4.11 -9.22 -4.15
C TYR A 26 3.46 -7.86 -4.46
N PRO A 27 3.85 -6.77 -3.78
CA PRO A 27 3.62 -5.41 -4.27
C PRO A 27 4.18 -5.22 -5.68
N VAL A 28 3.59 -4.30 -6.45
CA VAL A 28 4.10 -3.92 -7.77
C VAL A 28 5.50 -3.34 -7.61
N THR A 29 6.48 -3.92 -8.30
CA THR A 29 7.87 -3.50 -8.19
C THR A 29 8.19 -2.33 -9.12
N ASN A 30 9.33 -1.67 -8.88
CA ASN A 30 9.89 -0.68 -9.80
C ASN A 30 10.12 -1.25 -11.21
N ALA A 31 10.41 -2.55 -11.34
CA ALA A 31 10.57 -3.19 -12.65
C ALA A 31 9.22 -3.29 -13.38
N ASP A 32 8.19 -3.78 -12.70
CA ASP A 32 6.82 -3.92 -13.24
C ASP A 32 6.25 -2.55 -13.64
N PHE A 33 6.37 -1.55 -12.76
CA PHE A 33 5.84 -0.22 -13.03
C PHE A 33 6.58 0.48 -14.18
N ARG A 34 7.90 0.25 -14.31
CA ARG A 34 8.69 0.77 -15.43
C ARG A 34 8.24 0.17 -16.76
N GLU A 35 7.88 -1.11 -16.81
CA GLU A 35 7.32 -1.72 -18.01
C GLU A 35 5.99 -1.07 -18.40
N PHE A 36 5.11 -0.86 -17.42
CA PHE A 36 3.85 -0.13 -17.60
C PHE A 36 4.08 1.28 -18.16
N VAL A 37 4.96 2.08 -17.55
CA VAL A 37 5.28 3.44 -18.00
C VAL A 37 5.81 3.43 -19.44
N ARG A 38 6.71 2.51 -19.78
CA ARG A 38 7.26 2.39 -21.14
C ARG A 38 6.19 2.06 -22.17
N ALA A 39 5.29 1.15 -21.84
CA ALA A 39 4.23 0.67 -22.72
C ALA A 39 3.11 1.72 -22.89
N LYS A 40 2.74 2.43 -21.83
CA LYS A 40 1.59 3.35 -21.84
C LYS A 40 1.96 4.82 -21.95
N LYS A 41 3.26 5.15 -21.86
CA LYS A 41 3.74 6.54 -21.75
C LYS A 41 3.06 7.28 -20.60
N TYR A 42 2.82 6.56 -19.51
CA TYR A 42 2.10 7.07 -18.36
C TYR A 42 2.96 8.09 -17.61
N LYS A 43 2.34 9.21 -17.21
CA LYS A 43 2.92 10.22 -16.34
C LYS A 43 2.13 10.22 -15.04
N THR A 44 2.83 10.05 -13.91
CA THR A 44 2.20 10.01 -12.58
C THR A 44 1.65 11.38 -12.17
N GLU A 45 0.78 11.39 -11.15
CA GLU A 45 0.30 12.63 -10.54
C GLU A 45 1.45 13.41 -9.90
N ALA A 46 2.38 12.73 -9.20
CA ALA A 46 3.58 13.35 -8.65
C ALA A 46 4.42 14.09 -9.72
N GLU A 47 4.58 13.53 -10.92
CA GLU A 47 5.26 14.21 -12.03
C GLU A 47 4.44 15.36 -12.64
N THR A 48 3.11 15.32 -12.50
CA THR A 48 2.20 16.35 -13.02
C THR A 48 2.13 17.54 -12.07
N ILE A 49 2.06 17.28 -10.78
CA ILE A 49 2.07 18.24 -9.68
C ILE A 49 3.49 18.81 -9.48
N GLY A 50 4.52 18.01 -9.76
CA GLY A 50 5.93 18.41 -9.70
C GLY A 50 6.61 18.18 -8.36
N TRP A 51 5.95 17.52 -7.41
CA TRP A 51 6.49 17.15 -6.11
C TRP A 51 5.78 15.92 -5.53
N SER A 52 6.40 15.30 -4.53
CA SER A 52 5.86 14.19 -3.72
C SER A 52 6.59 14.18 -2.37
N PHE A 53 6.03 13.49 -1.38
CA PHE A 53 6.66 13.39 -0.05
C PHE A 53 7.81 12.39 -0.05
N VAL A 54 8.88 12.76 0.65
CA VAL A 54 10.08 11.92 0.89
C VAL A 54 10.41 12.05 2.37
N PHE A 55 10.82 10.96 3.01
CA PHE A 55 11.28 10.96 4.38
C PHE A 55 12.48 11.90 4.56
N GLU A 56 12.48 12.70 5.64
CA GLU A 56 13.41 13.84 5.77
C GLU A 56 14.88 13.43 5.71
N ASP A 57 15.24 12.28 6.31
CA ASP A 57 16.62 11.76 6.30
C ASP A 57 17.09 11.32 4.90
N PHE A 58 16.15 11.02 4.00
CA PHE A 58 16.44 10.67 2.62
C PHE A 58 16.49 11.87 1.68
N VAL A 59 16.16 13.08 2.16
CA VAL A 59 16.27 14.30 1.36
C VAL A 59 17.74 14.75 1.31
N PRO A 60 18.37 14.79 0.12
CA PRO A 60 19.74 15.25 -0.01
C PRO A 60 19.90 16.70 0.47
N GLU A 61 21.05 17.05 1.05
CA GLU A 61 21.27 18.38 1.62
C GLU A 61 21.04 19.52 0.61
N VAL A 62 21.43 19.30 -0.64
CA VAL A 62 21.20 20.23 -1.76
C VAL A 62 19.72 20.50 -2.07
N THR A 63 18.82 19.62 -1.61
CA THR A 63 17.37 19.72 -1.80
C THR A 63 16.68 20.32 -0.57
N ARG A 64 17.33 20.36 0.60
CA ARG A 64 16.72 20.84 1.85
C ARG A 64 16.20 22.27 1.77
N SER A 65 16.88 23.14 1.02
CA SER A 65 16.45 24.53 0.81
C SER A 65 15.19 24.68 -0.05
N LYS A 66 14.74 23.60 -0.70
CA LYS A 66 13.54 23.56 -1.55
C LYS A 66 12.33 22.94 -0.86
N ILE A 67 12.47 22.49 0.39
CA ILE A 67 11.37 21.93 1.17
C ILE A 67 10.36 23.04 1.45
N THR A 68 9.15 22.91 0.93
CA THR A 68 8.05 23.86 1.15
C THR A 68 7.13 23.44 2.29
N GLU A 69 7.04 22.14 2.56
CA GLU A 69 6.14 21.58 3.55
C GLU A 69 6.80 20.43 4.32
N ARG A 70 6.37 20.25 5.58
CA ARG A 70 6.83 19.18 6.46
C ARG A 70 5.63 18.58 7.18
N ILE A 71 5.44 17.28 7.04
CA ILE A 71 4.46 16.53 7.84
C ILE A 71 5.15 16.08 9.12
N LYS A 72 4.54 16.37 10.27
CA LYS A 72 5.06 15.91 11.56
C LYS A 72 4.69 14.43 11.77
N GLY A 73 5.67 13.64 12.15
CA GLY A 73 5.49 12.28 12.67
C GLY A 73 6.26 12.09 13.97
N THR A 74 6.04 10.96 14.63
CA THR A 74 6.82 10.54 15.79
C THR A 74 7.74 9.43 15.33
N PHE A 75 9.04 9.64 15.45
CA PHE A 75 10.08 8.70 15.02
C PHE A 75 11.06 8.46 16.16
N PRO A 76 11.66 7.26 16.27
CA PRO A 76 12.78 7.05 17.18
C PRO A 76 13.98 7.92 16.76
N ASP A 77 14.85 8.27 17.72
CA ASP A 77 16.06 9.08 17.45
C ASP A 77 17.04 8.39 16.48
N ASN A 78 16.97 7.06 16.40
CA ASN A 78 17.78 6.26 15.49
C ASN A 78 17.01 5.02 15.04
N ASP A 79 17.07 4.71 13.75
CA ASP A 79 16.67 3.41 13.21
C ASP A 79 17.86 2.45 13.27
N THR A 80 17.72 1.35 14.00
CA THR A 80 18.78 0.33 14.16
C THR A 80 18.87 -0.60 12.95
N ALA A 81 17.89 -0.57 12.04
CA ALA A 81 17.78 -1.49 10.90
C ALA A 81 17.94 -2.97 11.33
N GLU A 82 17.34 -3.36 12.45
CA GLU A 82 17.40 -4.73 13.00
C GLU A 82 16.86 -5.78 12.03
N ASP A 83 15.93 -5.39 11.15
CA ASP A 83 15.38 -6.22 10.08
C ASP A 83 16.25 -6.23 8.80
N GLY A 84 17.34 -5.45 8.80
CA GLY A 84 18.29 -5.29 7.70
C GLY A 84 18.01 -4.11 6.77
N PHE A 85 16.97 -3.30 7.00
CA PHE A 85 16.56 -2.24 6.08
C PHE A 85 16.25 -0.92 6.81
N HIS A 86 16.93 0.14 6.38
CA HIS A 86 16.54 1.52 6.70
C HIS A 86 15.85 2.10 5.47
N GLY A 87 14.51 2.09 5.48
CA GLY A 87 13.69 2.40 4.32
C GLY A 87 13.05 1.17 3.68
N ALA A 88 12.63 1.31 2.43
CA ALA A 88 11.97 0.22 1.71
C ALA A 88 12.92 -0.97 1.43
N SER A 89 12.39 -2.18 1.57
CA SER A 89 13.09 -3.44 1.30
C SER A 89 12.63 -4.09 -0.02
N PRO A 90 13.42 -4.99 -0.64
CA PRO A 90 12.95 -5.81 -1.76
C PRO A 90 11.70 -6.62 -1.38
N VAL A 91 10.74 -6.74 -2.29
CA VAL A 91 9.48 -7.49 -2.06
C VAL A 91 9.66 -9.00 -1.74
N THR A 92 10.88 -9.50 -1.90
CA THR A 92 11.29 -10.88 -1.56
C THR A 92 12.26 -10.97 -0.39
N ALA A 93 12.49 -9.87 0.35
CA ALA A 93 13.45 -9.81 1.44
C ALA A 93 13.11 -10.79 2.58
N PHE A 94 11.82 -10.92 2.87
CA PHE A 94 11.30 -11.78 3.92
C PHE A 94 10.54 -12.99 3.34
N PRO A 95 10.41 -14.10 4.10
CA PRO A 95 9.58 -15.23 3.70
C PRO A 95 8.09 -14.83 3.57
N PRO A 96 7.26 -15.66 2.92
CA PRO A 96 5.82 -15.39 2.84
C PRO A 96 5.21 -15.28 4.24
N GLN A 97 4.35 -14.29 4.44
CA GLN A 97 3.77 -13.93 5.73
C GLN A 97 2.53 -14.76 6.09
N ASN A 98 2.00 -15.57 5.17
CA ASN A 98 0.82 -16.39 5.42
C ASN A 98 0.78 -17.66 4.57
N SER A 99 -0.19 -18.54 4.87
CA SER A 99 -0.39 -19.83 4.20
C SER A 99 -0.85 -19.74 2.74
N TYR A 100 -1.23 -18.55 2.25
CA TYR A 100 -1.49 -18.31 0.83
C TYR A 100 -0.22 -17.95 0.05
N GLY A 101 0.93 -17.84 0.74
CA GLY A 101 2.20 -17.54 0.12
C GLY A 101 2.37 -16.07 -0.25
N LEU A 102 1.60 -15.14 0.34
CA LEU A 102 1.71 -13.71 0.09
C LEU A 102 2.88 -13.10 0.87
N TYR A 103 3.55 -12.13 0.26
CA TYR A 103 4.71 -11.46 0.80
C TYR A 103 4.35 -10.01 1.09
N ASP A 104 5.03 -9.43 2.08
CA ASP A 104 5.10 -7.98 2.24
C ASP A 104 3.73 -7.29 2.41
N MET A 105 2.79 -7.99 3.05
CA MET A 105 1.42 -7.52 3.30
C MET A 105 1.33 -6.66 4.57
N LEU A 106 2.26 -6.88 5.51
CA LEU A 106 2.48 -6.09 6.71
C LEU A 106 3.91 -5.54 6.66
N GLY A 107 4.07 -4.24 6.87
CA GLY A 107 5.36 -3.54 6.80
C GLY A 107 5.76 -3.15 5.38
N ASN A 108 7.01 -2.73 5.24
CA ASN A 108 7.61 -2.17 4.02
C ASN A 108 6.89 -0.92 3.51
N THR A 109 5.78 -1.06 2.79
CA THR A 109 5.02 0.08 2.27
C THR A 109 3.54 -0.09 2.52
N TRP A 110 2.86 1.03 2.79
CA TRP A 110 1.41 1.08 2.74
C TRP A 110 0.92 0.67 1.36
N GLU A 111 -0.23 0.01 1.29
CA GLU A 111 -0.82 -0.40 0.03
C GLU A 111 -2.20 0.20 -0.20
N TRP A 112 -2.38 0.84 -1.35
CA TRP A 112 -3.67 1.32 -1.82
C TRP A 112 -4.68 0.19 -1.96
N THR A 113 -5.92 0.47 -1.57
CA THR A 113 -7.07 -0.37 -1.87
C THR A 113 -8.15 0.44 -2.58
N SER A 114 -9.04 -0.24 -3.31
CA SER A 114 -10.18 0.41 -3.96
C SER A 114 -11.30 0.80 -2.99
N THR A 115 -11.11 0.62 -1.68
CA THR A 115 -12.15 0.85 -0.67
C THR A 115 -12.20 2.34 -0.32
N PRO A 116 -13.37 3.01 -0.40
CA PRO A 116 -13.50 4.38 0.10
C PRO A 116 -13.22 4.47 1.61
N PHE A 117 -12.51 5.50 2.03
CA PHE A 117 -12.35 5.84 3.43
C PHE A 117 -13.48 6.80 3.85
N PRO A 118 -14.18 6.57 4.98
CA PRO A 118 -15.40 7.29 5.34
C PRO A 118 -15.09 8.69 5.91
N GLU A 119 -14.75 9.63 5.03
CA GLU A 119 -14.47 11.03 5.36
C GLU A 119 -15.25 11.98 4.46
N SER A 120 -15.31 13.26 4.85
CA SER A 120 -15.95 14.30 4.04
C SER A 120 -15.22 14.54 2.71
N GLN A 121 -13.89 14.46 2.75
CA GLN A 121 -13.04 14.51 1.57
C GLN A 121 -12.94 13.12 0.93
N LYS A 122 -12.85 13.08 -0.41
CA LYS A 122 -12.64 11.83 -1.14
C LYS A 122 -11.27 11.23 -0.77
N MET A 123 -11.30 10.09 -0.09
CA MET A 123 -10.12 9.35 0.34
C MET A 123 -10.31 7.85 0.11
N PHE A 124 -9.22 7.12 -0.01
CA PHE A 124 -9.21 5.65 -0.11
C PHE A 124 -8.41 5.02 1.03
N VAL A 125 -8.74 3.78 1.34
CA VAL A 125 -8.10 3.03 2.43
C VAL A 125 -6.72 2.55 2.00
N LEU A 126 -5.72 2.88 2.81
CA LEU A 126 -4.40 2.26 2.83
C LEU A 126 -4.37 1.13 3.86
N ARG A 127 -3.62 0.06 3.57
CA ARG A 127 -3.43 -1.10 4.46
C ARG A 127 -1.96 -1.47 4.57
N GLY A 128 -1.61 -2.23 5.61
CA GLY A 128 -0.32 -2.90 5.72
C GLY A 128 0.70 -2.20 6.61
N ALA A 129 0.52 -0.93 6.98
CA ALA A 129 1.59 -0.14 7.59
C ALA A 129 2.83 -0.05 6.67
N SER A 130 3.92 0.52 7.15
CA SER A 130 5.14 0.74 6.36
C SER A 130 6.39 0.65 7.21
N TRP A 131 7.57 0.83 6.59
CA TRP A 131 8.88 0.79 7.25
C TRP A 131 9.08 1.87 8.32
N ILE A 132 8.21 2.89 8.39
CA ILE A 132 8.22 3.91 9.47
C ILE A 132 7.29 3.60 10.65
N ASP A 133 6.49 2.54 10.57
CA ASP A 133 5.51 2.17 11.59
C ASP A 133 6.08 1.10 12.54
N THR A 134 5.62 1.05 13.79
CA THR A 134 6.21 0.19 14.82
C THR A 134 5.26 -0.88 15.31
N GLU A 135 5.78 -2.05 15.68
CA GLU A 135 4.98 -3.18 16.19
C GLU A 135 4.22 -2.81 17.49
N ASP A 136 4.88 -2.08 18.39
CA ASP A 136 4.30 -1.66 19.67
C ASP A 136 3.45 -0.38 19.57
N GLY A 137 3.60 0.38 18.48
CA GLY A 137 2.94 1.66 18.25
C GLY A 137 3.59 2.83 18.98
N SER A 138 4.86 2.70 19.41
CA SER A 138 5.66 3.78 19.99
C SER A 138 5.91 4.93 19.02
N ALA A 139 5.99 4.62 17.72
CA ALA A 139 6.11 5.57 16.62
C ALA A 139 5.04 5.30 15.54
N ASN A 140 4.48 6.39 15.01
CA ASN A 140 3.46 6.41 13.94
C ASN A 140 2.27 5.44 14.20
N HIS A 141 2.04 4.46 13.31
CA HIS A 141 0.99 3.47 13.52
C HIS A 141 1.53 2.23 14.24
N LYS A 142 0.66 1.63 15.06
CA LYS A 142 0.88 0.25 15.52
C LYS A 142 0.72 -0.68 14.33
N ALA A 143 1.78 -1.31 13.87
CA ALA A 143 1.78 -2.22 12.72
C ALA A 143 1.13 -3.56 13.10
N ARG A 144 -0.04 -3.83 12.53
CA ARG A 144 -0.77 -5.09 12.66
C ARG A 144 -1.68 -5.35 11.46
N ILE A 145 -2.20 -6.55 11.34
CA ILE A 145 -3.02 -6.97 10.19
C ILE A 145 -4.30 -6.13 9.96
N THR A 146 -4.79 -5.45 11.00
CA THR A 146 -5.96 -4.58 10.90
C THR A 146 -5.62 -3.12 10.59
N THR A 147 -4.35 -2.73 10.71
CA THR A 147 -3.88 -1.36 10.54
C THR A 147 -4.32 -0.79 9.20
N ARG A 148 -4.90 0.41 9.27
CA ARG A 148 -5.47 1.12 8.13
C ARG A 148 -5.45 2.61 8.36
N MET A 149 -5.32 3.37 7.29
CA MET A 149 -5.52 4.82 7.28
C MET A 149 -6.21 5.25 6.00
N GLY A 150 -6.66 6.50 5.95
CA GLY A 150 -7.20 7.11 4.74
C GLY A 150 -6.14 8.00 4.11
N ASN A 151 -6.12 8.06 2.78
CA ASN A 151 -5.33 9.06 2.08
C ASN A 151 -6.07 9.57 0.83
N THR A 152 -5.74 10.80 0.40
CA THR A 152 -6.35 11.39 -0.80
C THR A 152 -5.82 10.69 -2.04
N PRO A 153 -6.64 10.44 -3.08
CA PRO A 153 -6.26 9.60 -4.21
C PRO A 153 -5.04 10.08 -5.01
N ASP A 154 -4.71 11.37 -4.91
CA ASP A 154 -3.60 12.05 -5.55
C ASP A 154 -2.31 12.11 -4.72
N SER A 155 -2.36 11.61 -3.47
CA SER A 155 -1.21 11.59 -2.58
C SER A 155 -0.21 10.49 -2.95
N ALA A 156 1.08 10.83 -2.88
CA ALA A 156 2.18 9.91 -3.08
C ALA A 156 3.33 10.20 -2.10
N SER A 157 3.99 9.14 -1.63
CA SER A 157 5.15 9.18 -0.74
C SER A 157 6.07 7.97 -0.97
N ASP A 158 7.26 8.00 -0.39
CA ASP A 158 8.29 6.94 -0.46
C ASP A 158 8.01 5.72 0.44
N ASN A 159 6.88 5.68 1.13
CA ASN A 159 6.41 4.56 1.94
C ASN A 159 5.04 4.03 1.49
N LEU A 160 4.62 4.33 0.25
CA LEU A 160 3.30 4.00 -0.30
C LEU A 160 3.42 3.31 -1.66
N SER A 161 2.71 2.20 -1.82
CA SER A 161 2.67 1.36 -3.02
C SER A 161 1.27 0.74 -3.22
N PHE A 162 1.19 -0.31 -4.03
CA PHE A 162 -0.02 -1.10 -4.24
C PHE A 162 0.32 -2.50 -4.77
N ARG A 163 -0.64 -3.42 -4.68
CA ARG A 163 -0.64 -4.71 -5.38
C ARG A 163 -1.97 -4.90 -6.10
N CYS A 164 -2.00 -5.69 -7.19
CA CYS A 164 -3.23 -5.88 -7.94
C CYS A 164 -4.04 -7.08 -7.40
N ALA A 165 -5.34 -7.04 -7.69
CA ALA A 165 -6.26 -8.15 -7.49
C ALA A 165 -7.24 -8.22 -8.66
N ALA A 166 -7.77 -9.40 -8.95
CA ALA A 166 -8.73 -9.61 -10.01
C ALA A 166 -9.80 -10.65 -9.63
N SER A 167 -11.03 -10.43 -10.09
CA SER A 167 -12.09 -11.43 -9.98
C SER A 167 -11.77 -12.65 -10.87
N ILE A 168 -12.13 -13.84 -10.39
CA ILE A 168 -12.07 -15.04 -11.22
C ILE A 168 -13.32 -15.07 -12.10
N ASN A 169 -13.17 -14.79 -13.39
CA ASN A 169 -14.25 -14.97 -14.35
C ASN A 169 -14.48 -16.47 -14.57
N ASN A 170 -15.48 -17.04 -13.91
CA ASN A 170 -15.97 -18.39 -14.21
C ASN A 170 -16.76 -18.38 -15.53
N LYS A 171 -16.10 -18.19 -16.66
CA LYS A 171 -16.66 -18.61 -17.96
C LYS A 171 -16.36 -20.10 -18.14
N LYS A 172 -17.30 -20.96 -17.70
CA LYS A 172 -17.48 -22.28 -18.31
C LYS A 172 -18.56 -22.17 -19.39
N ASP A 173 -18.27 -22.76 -20.52
CA ASP A 173 -19.01 -22.72 -21.78
C ASP A 173 -20.52 -22.93 -21.71
N LYS A 174 -21.22 -22.14 -22.55
CA LYS A 174 -22.25 -22.68 -23.45
C LYS A 174 -22.03 -22.13 -24.85
N THR A 175 -20.94 -22.54 -25.50
CA THR A 175 -21.02 -22.78 -26.94
C THR A 175 -21.88 -24.03 -27.14
N HIS A 176 -23.17 -23.85 -27.41
CA HIS A 176 -24.04 -24.76 -28.19
C HIS A 176 -25.39 -24.06 -28.40
N ASN A 177 -25.50 -23.30 -29.49
CA ASN A 177 -26.36 -23.68 -30.61
C ASN A 177 -26.15 -22.73 -31.79
N ARG A 178 -25.69 -23.31 -32.90
CA ARG A 178 -26.11 -22.88 -34.23
C ARG A 178 -27.64 -22.94 -34.27
N SER A 179 -28.27 -21.84 -34.65
CA SER A 179 -29.44 -21.86 -35.51
C SER A 179 -29.54 -20.49 -36.16
N GLU A 180 -29.48 -20.51 -37.49
CA GLU A 180 -29.76 -19.43 -38.42
C GLU A 180 -31.11 -18.77 -38.10
N LEU A 181 -31.16 -17.45 -38.23
CA LEU A 181 -31.92 -16.69 -39.25
C LEU A 181 -31.38 -15.26 -39.29
#